data_AF-A0A3L8D5Y1-F1
#
_entry.id   AF-A0A3L8D5Y1-F1
#
_cell.length_a   1.000
_cell.length_b   1.000
_cell.length_c   1.000
_cell.angle_alpha   90.00
_cell.angle_beta   90.00
_cell.angle_gamma   90.00
#
_symmetry.space_group_name_H-M   'P 1'
#
loop_
_entity.id
_entity.type
_entity.pdbx_description
1 polymer ?
#
loop_
_entity_poly.entity_id
_entity_poly.type
_entity_poly.pdbx_seq_one_letter_code
_entity_poly.pdbx_strand_id
1 'polypeptide(L)'
;MFAQPLPYANFRWVDDTSNFNMIVVTPDSPKGYVLEVDLEYPRHLHDAHADLPFCPTRDKPPGKWQDKLLTILCDKKRAAAKNDFEKNLYKLMNNAVFGKTMENVRNHVDVKLLTKWNGRYGAEAMIAKPNFHSRSVFSENLVAIEMRKLEVKFNKPIYVGMCILDISKGKLTIKKPAANKHVVLENNCVAFMFDEIRYELNGVDIDRSRNAGITSTLKNYVSLTASRNGMLKNAGWDIVNFSNGEEGHFNFCVPLSMLLGFCEDYRRVVINARHELILIRSRNDNNCLRGDAEIQPEIELLRVQWRMPHVALNEINKLAMLRTLESGRFLSMSFRSWDLQEFPLLQSTTKHSWTVKATTQLEKPRYVIFALQTGRKNNITRSITRFDDCKLTNVKLYLNSEFYPYDDLNLDFNKKRYAILYDMYARFYKSYYGGNHDEVFLPIDKFGFCGPIAVIDCSRQSESVKTATVDVRLEFDCMEDIPANTTAYCLIIHDRVVEYSPLTNVVRRIT
;
A
#
# COMPACT_ATOMS: atom_id res chain seq x y z
N MET A 1 42.63 -12.82 4.88
CA MET A 1 43.36 -13.41 6.02
C MET A 1 43.67 -12.27 6.98
N PHE A 2 42.86 -12.07 8.01
CA PHE A 2 43.12 -11.09 9.08
C PHE A 2 42.49 -11.64 10.36
N ALA A 3 43.17 -12.58 10.99
CA ALA A 3 42.86 -13.02 12.35
C ALA A 3 43.70 -12.14 13.28
N GLN A 4 43.05 -11.31 14.09
CA GLN A 4 43.76 -10.59 15.15
C GLN A 4 43.80 -11.47 16.41
N PRO A 5 44.93 -11.48 17.14
CA PRO A 5 45.08 -12.26 18.37
C PRO A 5 44.11 -11.78 19.46
N LEU A 6 43.50 -12.72 20.17
CA LEU A 6 42.59 -12.45 21.29
C LEU A 6 43.29 -12.76 22.62
N PRO A 7 43.09 -11.94 23.67
CA PRO A 7 43.63 -12.24 25.00
C PRO A 7 42.96 -13.51 25.56
N TYR A 8 43.78 -14.43 26.09
CA TYR A 8 43.31 -15.76 26.51
C TYR A 8 43.63 -16.13 27.97
N ALA A 9 44.54 -15.39 28.65
CA ALA A 9 44.95 -15.67 30.04
C ALA A 9 45.63 -14.44 30.70
N ASN A 10 45.88 -14.52 32.02
CA ASN A 10 46.65 -13.56 32.84
C ASN A 10 46.06 -12.14 32.97
N PHE A 11 44.75 -12.03 33.18
CA PHE A 11 44.08 -10.76 33.46
C PHE A 11 44.52 -10.20 34.82
N ARG A 12 44.91 -8.92 34.84
CA ARG A 12 45.23 -8.17 36.06
C ARG A 12 44.85 -6.72 35.88
N TRP A 13 44.45 -6.07 36.97
CA TRP A 13 44.22 -4.63 37.00
C TRP A 13 45.55 -3.88 36.87
N VAL A 14 45.50 -2.68 36.28
CA VAL A 14 46.66 -1.79 36.18
C VAL A 14 46.59 -0.81 37.36
N ASP A 15 47.56 -0.89 38.26
CA ASP A 15 47.51 -0.16 39.54
C ASP A 15 47.85 1.35 39.41
N ASP A 16 48.60 1.77 38.38
CA ASP A 16 48.89 3.18 38.09
C ASP A 16 48.38 3.56 36.69
N THR A 17 47.18 4.13 36.62
CA THR A 17 46.54 4.59 35.37
C THR A 17 47.09 5.94 34.89
N SER A 18 47.80 6.69 35.74
CA SER A 18 48.27 8.06 35.46
C SER A 18 49.36 8.13 34.39
N ASN A 19 50.17 7.07 34.29
CA ASN A 19 51.26 6.94 33.31
C ASN A 19 50.90 6.05 32.10
N PHE A 20 49.65 5.61 31.98
CA PHE A 20 49.22 4.74 30.89
C PHE A 20 48.74 5.55 29.67
N ASN A 21 49.50 5.51 28.57
CA ASN A 21 49.11 6.13 27.30
C ASN A 21 48.68 5.08 26.27
N MET A 22 47.36 4.92 26.09
CA MET A 22 46.75 3.94 25.18
C MET A 22 47.14 4.16 23.70
N ILE A 23 47.41 5.40 23.30
CA ILE A 23 47.64 5.77 21.88
C ILE A 23 48.95 5.18 21.36
N VAL A 24 49.87 4.78 22.26
CA VAL A 24 51.19 4.25 21.91
C VAL A 24 51.19 2.71 21.82
N VAL A 25 50.09 2.03 22.13
CA VAL A 25 50.00 0.56 22.08
C VAL A 25 49.68 0.12 20.65
N THR A 26 50.59 -0.66 20.03
CA THR A 26 50.39 -1.14 18.67
C THR A 26 49.34 -2.28 18.63
N PRO A 27 48.56 -2.43 17.53
CA PRO A 27 47.48 -3.42 17.42
C PRO A 27 47.93 -4.89 17.55
N ASP A 28 49.22 -5.14 17.38
CA ASP A 28 49.92 -6.42 17.45
C ASP A 28 50.67 -6.62 18.79
N SER A 29 50.44 -5.75 19.77
CA SER A 29 51.02 -5.85 21.11
C SER A 29 50.73 -7.22 21.75
N PRO A 30 51.73 -7.88 22.38
CA PRO A 30 51.52 -9.14 23.09
C PRO A 30 50.67 -9.00 24.36
N LYS A 31 50.38 -7.77 24.79
CA LYS A 31 49.48 -7.45 25.91
C LYS A 31 48.33 -6.58 25.42
N GLY A 32 47.10 -7.07 25.59
CA GLY A 32 45.87 -6.32 25.35
C GLY A 32 45.37 -5.64 26.62
N TYR A 33 44.69 -4.51 26.46
CA TYR A 33 44.10 -3.74 27.55
C TYR A 33 42.58 -3.67 27.37
N VAL A 34 41.83 -3.87 28.45
CA VAL A 34 40.38 -3.64 28.49
C VAL A 34 40.18 -2.43 29.38
N LEU A 35 39.52 -1.40 28.85
CA LEU A 35 39.28 -0.16 29.58
C LEU A 35 37.81 -0.07 29.95
N GLU A 36 37.56 0.13 31.24
CA GLU A 36 36.30 0.64 31.75
C GLU A 36 36.43 2.16 31.77
N VAL A 37 35.62 2.85 30.96
CA VAL A 37 35.69 4.31 30.83
C VAL A 37 34.31 4.91 31.02
N ASP A 38 34.26 6.02 31.75
CA ASP A 38 33.11 6.90 31.77
C ASP A 38 33.15 7.79 30.52
N LEU A 39 32.15 7.64 29.66
CA LEU A 39 32.01 8.44 28.44
C LEU A 39 31.20 9.69 28.74
N GLU A 40 31.87 10.84 28.76
CA GLU A 40 31.18 12.12 28.87
C GLU A 40 30.64 12.54 27.50
N TYR A 41 29.33 12.33 27.30
CA TYR A 41 28.65 12.68 26.05
C TYR A 41 28.05 14.09 26.14
N PRO A 42 28.49 15.08 25.36
CA PRO A 42 28.07 16.47 25.52
C PRO A 42 26.56 16.66 25.37
N ARG A 43 25.91 17.31 26.35
CA ARG A 43 24.44 17.51 26.39
C ARG A 43 23.86 18.13 25.13
N HIS A 44 24.58 19.03 24.48
CA HIS A 44 24.10 19.71 23.27
C HIS A 44 23.95 18.77 22.05
N LEU A 45 24.51 17.56 22.10
CA LEU A 45 24.39 16.53 21.06
C LEU A 45 23.30 15.50 21.36
N HIS A 46 22.62 15.58 22.52
CA HIS A 46 21.66 14.57 22.95
C HIS A 46 20.39 14.59 22.09
N ASP A 47 19.86 15.78 21.81
CA ASP A 47 18.63 15.92 21.00
C ASP A 47 18.89 15.63 19.52
N ALA A 48 20.03 16.08 18.98
CA ALA A 48 20.39 15.87 17.57
C ALA A 48 20.71 14.40 17.24
N HIS A 49 21.24 13.65 18.21
CA HIS A 49 21.61 12.24 18.04
C HIS A 49 20.68 11.30 18.81
N ALA A 50 19.52 11.79 19.27
CA ALA A 50 18.51 11.01 20.00
C ALA A 50 18.06 9.76 19.22
N ASP A 51 18.11 9.84 17.89
CA ASP A 51 17.67 8.80 16.96
C ASP A 51 18.81 7.90 16.44
N LEU A 52 20.06 8.18 16.82
CA LEU A 52 21.21 7.36 16.43
C LEU A 52 21.51 6.30 17.50
N PRO A 53 21.87 5.06 17.13
CA PRO A 53 22.34 4.07 18.10
C PRO A 53 23.56 4.61 18.86
N PHE A 54 23.65 4.35 20.16
CA PHE A 54 24.76 4.80 21.01
C PHE A 54 26.03 3.96 20.70
N CYS A 55 27.16 4.62 20.45
CA CYS A 55 28.44 4.01 20.05
C CYS A 55 28.39 3.06 18.82
N PRO A 56 27.83 3.47 17.66
CA PRO A 56 27.76 2.61 16.50
C PRO A 56 29.09 2.61 15.74
N THR A 57 29.56 1.42 15.37
CA THR A 57 30.75 1.29 14.55
C THR A 57 30.45 1.70 13.12
N ARG A 58 31.21 2.66 12.61
CA ARG A 58 31.13 3.15 11.24
C ARG A 58 32.24 2.48 10.43
N ASP A 59 31.86 1.59 9.51
CA ASP A 59 32.81 0.76 8.77
C ASP A 59 32.39 0.59 7.30
N LYS A 60 33.32 0.13 6.45
CA LYS A 60 33.09 -0.18 5.04
C LYS A 60 32.70 -1.65 4.88
N PRO A 61 31.51 -1.94 4.32
CA PRO A 61 31.17 -3.30 3.92
C PRO A 61 32.20 -3.84 2.92
N PRO A 62 32.54 -5.14 2.94
CA PRO A 62 33.49 -5.72 1.99
C PRO A 62 33.05 -5.43 0.54
N GLY A 63 33.91 -4.78 -0.25
CA GLY A 63 33.65 -4.42 -1.64
C GLY A 63 32.89 -3.11 -1.87
N LYS A 64 32.66 -2.27 -0.84
CA LYS A 64 32.07 -0.94 -0.99
C LYS A 64 32.99 0.17 -0.48
N TRP A 65 32.92 1.32 -1.15
CA TRP A 65 33.82 2.46 -0.92
C TRP A 65 33.28 3.47 0.11
N GLN A 66 32.01 3.35 0.51
CA GLN A 66 31.34 4.27 1.43
C GLN A 66 31.09 3.62 2.80
N ASP A 67 31.37 4.38 3.85
CA ASP A 67 31.10 3.96 5.23
C ASP A 67 29.60 3.94 5.50
N LYS A 68 29.13 2.89 6.18
CA LYS A 68 27.73 2.79 6.64
C LYS A 68 27.66 2.38 8.09
N LEU A 69 26.53 2.71 8.73
CA LEU A 69 26.14 2.16 10.02
C LEU A 69 25.67 0.72 9.81
N LEU A 70 26.28 -0.27 10.48
CA LEU A 70 25.94 -1.69 10.31
C LEU A 70 25.25 -2.24 11.57
N THR A 71 24.06 -2.81 11.41
CA THR A 71 23.33 -3.60 12.44
C THR A 71 23.40 -5.10 12.13
N ILE A 72 24.55 -5.60 11.66
CA ILE A 72 24.73 -6.98 11.20
C ILE A 72 25.69 -7.71 12.14
N LEU A 73 25.17 -8.48 13.10
CA LEU A 73 26.01 -9.16 14.09
C LEU A 73 26.73 -10.41 13.56
N CYS A 74 26.27 -11.09 12.49
CA CYS A 74 26.68 -12.49 12.27
C CYS A 74 26.81 -13.04 10.83
N ASP A 75 26.75 -12.28 9.75
CA ASP A 75 26.77 -12.88 8.38
C ASP A 75 28.05 -13.66 8.07
N LYS A 76 29.22 -13.17 8.50
CA LYS A 76 30.50 -13.88 8.33
C LYS A 76 30.54 -15.22 9.06
N LYS A 77 29.90 -15.31 10.23
CA LYS A 77 29.83 -16.55 11.02
C LYS A 77 28.82 -17.55 10.45
N ARG A 78 27.70 -17.07 9.91
CA ARG A 78 26.72 -17.90 9.17
C ARG A 78 27.32 -18.50 7.90
N ALA A 79 28.10 -17.72 7.15
CA ALA A 79 28.78 -18.20 5.94
C ALA A 79 29.92 -19.19 6.24
N ALA A 80 30.57 -19.06 7.40
CA ALA A 80 31.65 -19.93 7.84
C ALA A 80 31.19 -21.17 8.65
N ALA A 81 29.89 -21.31 8.91
CA ALA A 81 29.34 -22.44 9.66
C ALA A 81 29.56 -23.76 8.91
N LYS A 82 30.11 -24.75 9.60
CA LYS A 82 30.46 -26.06 9.01
C LYS A 82 29.34 -27.10 9.13
N ASN A 83 28.32 -26.79 9.93
CA ASN A 83 27.19 -27.66 10.20
C ASN A 83 25.88 -26.87 10.25
N ASP A 84 24.77 -27.57 10.09
CA ASP A 84 23.44 -26.95 10.03
C ASP A 84 23.02 -26.33 11.37
N PHE A 85 23.51 -26.85 12.50
CA PHE A 85 23.22 -26.28 13.82
C PHE A 85 23.76 -24.86 13.95
N GLU A 86 25.04 -24.63 13.65
CA GLU A 86 25.67 -23.31 13.69
C GLU A 86 25.01 -22.35 12.71
N LYS A 87 24.72 -22.82 11.49
CA LYS A 87 24.03 -22.03 10.47
C LYS A 87 22.66 -21.57 10.97
N ASN A 88 21.92 -22.44 11.66
CA ASN A 88 20.61 -22.14 12.24
C ASN A 88 20.72 -21.23 13.47
N LEU A 89 21.73 -21.42 14.32
CA LEU A 89 21.99 -20.57 15.49
C LEU A 89 22.25 -19.12 15.07
N TYR A 90 23.15 -18.89 14.11
CA TYR A 90 23.44 -17.54 13.62
C TYR A 90 22.24 -16.90 12.89
N LYS A 91 21.40 -17.71 12.22
CA LYS A 91 20.11 -17.25 11.67
C LYS A 91 19.21 -16.73 12.79
N LEU A 92 19.08 -17.54 13.85
CA LEU A 92 18.17 -17.27 14.95
C LEU A 92 18.60 -16.03 15.73
N MET A 93 19.89 -15.83 15.95
CA MET A 93 20.42 -14.63 16.61
C MET A 93 20.02 -13.34 15.87
N ASN A 94 20.21 -13.29 14.55
CA ASN A 94 19.80 -12.14 13.73
C ASN A 94 18.28 -11.94 13.79
N ASN A 95 17.50 -13.02 13.66
CA ASN A 95 16.04 -12.95 13.71
C ASN A 95 15.51 -12.57 15.10
N ALA A 96 16.17 -12.98 16.18
CA ALA A 96 15.76 -12.69 17.56
C ALA A 96 15.96 -11.22 17.93
N VAL A 97 17.09 -10.63 17.51
CA VAL A 97 17.36 -9.19 17.70
C VAL A 97 16.28 -8.38 16.97
N PHE A 98 15.98 -8.71 15.72
CA PHE A 98 14.89 -8.10 14.97
C PHE A 98 13.53 -8.31 15.65
N GLY A 99 13.20 -9.54 16.09
CA GLY A 99 11.95 -9.84 16.78
C GLY A 99 11.77 -9.01 18.06
N LYS A 100 12.87 -8.72 18.77
CA LYS A 100 12.84 -7.89 19.98
C LYS A 100 12.62 -6.41 19.72
N THR A 101 13.03 -5.87 18.57
CA THR A 101 12.71 -4.47 18.22
C THR A 101 11.21 -4.29 17.95
N MET A 102 10.55 -5.33 17.44
CA MET A 102 9.11 -5.36 17.10
C MET A 102 8.22 -5.92 18.22
N GLU A 103 8.75 -6.12 19.43
CA GLU A 103 8.02 -6.74 20.55
C GLU A 103 6.83 -5.88 21.00
N ASN A 104 5.62 -6.45 21.01
CA ASN A 104 4.43 -5.77 21.51
C ASN A 104 4.35 -5.84 23.05
N VAL A 105 4.84 -4.79 23.71
CA VAL A 105 4.81 -4.66 25.19
C VAL A 105 3.41 -4.64 25.80
N ARG A 106 2.36 -4.38 25.01
CA ARG A 106 0.96 -4.43 25.50
C ARG A 106 0.49 -5.85 25.80
N ASN A 107 1.13 -6.85 25.20
CA ASN A 107 0.83 -8.25 25.46
C ASN A 107 1.51 -8.77 26.75
N HIS A 108 2.32 -7.94 27.41
CA HIS A 108 2.95 -8.33 28.67
C HIS A 108 1.90 -8.41 29.79
N VAL A 109 1.94 -9.51 30.52
CA VAL A 109 1.08 -9.77 31.69
C VAL A 109 1.94 -9.98 32.92
N ASP A 110 1.42 -9.55 34.07
CA ASP A 110 1.98 -9.92 35.36
C ASP A 110 1.38 -11.26 35.79
N VAL A 111 2.23 -12.27 35.88
CA VAL A 111 1.82 -13.59 36.37
C VAL A 111 2.12 -13.68 37.86
N LYS A 112 1.08 -13.97 38.65
CA LYS A 112 1.22 -14.22 40.09
C LYS A 112 0.90 -15.68 40.38
N LEU A 113 1.87 -16.38 40.98
CA LEU A 113 1.69 -17.74 41.47
C LEU A 113 1.18 -17.69 42.91
N LEU A 114 0.03 -18.30 43.17
CA LEU A 114 -0.67 -18.26 44.44
C LEU A 114 -0.97 -19.68 44.92
N THR A 115 -0.78 -19.91 46.22
CA THR A 115 -1.01 -21.21 46.87
C THR A 115 -2.23 -21.23 47.78
N LYS A 116 -2.92 -20.10 47.91
CA LYS A 116 -4.11 -19.95 48.76
C LYS A 116 -5.24 -19.33 47.97
N TRP A 117 -6.43 -19.92 48.07
CA TRP A 117 -7.65 -19.39 47.44
C TRP A 117 -8.15 -18.12 48.15
N ASN A 118 -8.31 -18.22 49.47
CA ASN A 118 -8.89 -17.17 50.31
C ASN A 118 -7.84 -16.14 50.81
N GLY A 119 -8.35 -14.97 51.21
CA GLY A 119 -7.58 -13.92 51.89
C GLY A 119 -7.25 -12.71 51.00
N ARG A 120 -6.77 -11.63 51.62
CA ARG A 120 -6.51 -10.33 50.95
C ARG A 120 -5.58 -10.43 49.73
N TYR A 121 -4.69 -11.42 49.71
CA TYR A 121 -3.76 -11.71 48.62
C TYR A 121 -3.99 -13.09 47.97
N GLY A 122 -5.13 -13.73 48.27
CA GLY A 122 -5.51 -15.01 47.68
C GLY A 122 -5.96 -14.88 46.22
N ALA A 123 -6.16 -16.03 45.57
CA ALA A 123 -6.59 -16.09 44.16
C ALA A 123 -7.91 -15.35 43.91
N GLU A 124 -8.89 -15.48 44.81
CA GLU A 124 -10.19 -14.82 44.70
C GLU A 124 -10.06 -13.29 44.62
N ALA A 125 -9.26 -12.69 45.51
CA ALA A 125 -9.03 -11.25 45.54
C ALA A 125 -8.31 -10.71 44.29
N MET A 126 -7.50 -11.54 43.62
CA MET A 126 -6.85 -11.16 42.37
C MET A 126 -7.78 -11.28 41.16
N ILE A 127 -8.68 -12.28 41.15
CA ILE A 127 -9.69 -12.47 40.10
C ILE A 127 -10.69 -11.32 40.08
N ALA A 128 -11.06 -10.80 41.25
CA ALA A 128 -12.00 -9.68 41.37
C ALA A 128 -11.46 -8.34 40.88
N LYS A 129 -10.15 -8.23 40.57
CA LYS A 129 -9.56 -6.96 40.13
C LYS A 129 -9.92 -6.64 38.68
N PRO A 130 -10.09 -5.35 38.34
CA PRO A 130 -10.48 -4.92 37.00
C PRO A 130 -9.43 -5.24 35.92
N ASN A 131 -8.17 -5.46 36.31
CA ASN A 131 -7.09 -5.85 35.40
C ASN A 131 -6.82 -7.36 35.36
N PHE A 132 -7.70 -8.19 35.92
CA PHE A 132 -7.61 -9.64 35.77
C PHE A 132 -7.70 -10.03 34.29
N HIS A 133 -6.80 -10.92 33.84
CA HIS A 133 -6.81 -11.43 32.48
C HIS A 133 -7.31 -12.86 32.39
N SER A 134 -6.64 -13.78 33.09
CA SER A 134 -6.90 -15.22 33.00
C SER A 134 -6.36 -15.94 34.24
N ARG A 135 -6.72 -17.22 34.42
CA ARG A 135 -6.15 -18.10 35.45
C ARG A 135 -5.81 -19.47 34.89
N SER A 136 -4.71 -20.03 35.37
CA SER A 136 -4.27 -21.39 35.07
C SER A 136 -4.03 -22.14 36.37
N VAL A 137 -4.73 -23.26 36.57
CA VAL A 137 -4.61 -24.10 37.77
C VAL A 137 -3.64 -25.23 37.48
N PHE A 138 -2.57 -25.34 38.27
CA PHE A 138 -1.57 -26.41 38.10
C PHE A 138 -1.81 -27.56 39.09
N SER A 139 -2.26 -27.25 40.31
CA SER A 139 -2.64 -28.22 41.33
C SER A 139 -3.61 -27.61 42.34
N GLU A 140 -4.11 -28.41 43.29
CA GLU A 140 -5.02 -27.94 44.35
C GLU A 140 -4.46 -26.77 45.16
N ASN A 141 -3.14 -26.69 45.29
CA ASN A 141 -2.43 -25.67 46.07
C ASN A 141 -1.59 -24.74 45.19
N LEU A 142 -1.82 -24.67 43.87
CA LEU A 142 -1.05 -23.78 42.99
C LEU A 142 -1.87 -23.28 41.78
N VAL A 143 -2.05 -21.96 41.72
CA VAL A 143 -2.74 -21.26 40.63
C VAL A 143 -1.87 -20.11 40.13
N ALA A 144 -1.70 -20.01 38.81
CA ALA A 144 -1.23 -18.79 38.16
C ALA A 144 -2.42 -17.87 37.85
N ILE A 145 -2.35 -16.64 38.32
CA ILE A 145 -3.26 -15.56 37.94
C ILE A 145 -2.50 -14.61 37.02
N GLU A 146 -3.00 -14.43 35.80
CA GLU A 146 -2.47 -13.47 34.83
C GLU A 146 -3.22 -12.16 34.97
N MET A 147 -2.48 -11.07 35.13
CA MET A 147 -3.00 -9.72 35.30
C MET A 147 -2.50 -8.84 34.15
N ARG A 148 -3.38 -8.05 33.55
CA ARG A 148 -2.99 -7.01 32.61
C ARG A 148 -2.21 -5.91 33.33
N LYS A 149 -1.21 -5.38 32.65
CA LYS A 149 -0.49 -4.17 33.07
C LYS A 149 -1.44 -2.97 33.07
N LEU A 150 -1.51 -2.27 34.19
CA LEU A 150 -2.25 -1.00 34.29
C LEU A 150 -1.50 0.14 33.59
N GLU A 151 -0.17 0.08 33.61
CA GLU A 151 0.72 1.02 32.94
C GLU A 151 1.68 0.25 32.03
N VAL A 152 1.85 0.72 30.80
CA VAL A 152 2.72 0.09 29.79
C VAL A 152 3.73 1.12 29.32
N LYS A 153 5.02 0.83 29.51
CA LYS A 153 6.13 1.66 29.02
C LYS A 153 6.52 1.21 27.61
N PHE A 154 6.39 2.10 26.63
CA PHE A 154 6.86 1.86 25.26
C PHE A 154 8.38 2.08 25.19
N ASN A 155 9.15 1.01 25.44
CA ASN A 155 10.61 1.03 25.48
C ASN A 155 11.27 0.20 24.36
N LYS A 156 10.51 -0.16 23.32
CA LYS A 156 11.02 -0.95 22.19
C LYS A 156 11.28 -0.03 21.00
N PRO A 157 12.42 -0.17 20.30
CA PRO A 157 12.72 0.62 19.10
C PRO A 157 11.96 0.08 17.89
N ILE A 158 10.62 0.14 17.92
CA ILE A 158 9.71 -0.43 16.91
C ILE A 158 10.00 0.16 15.52
N TYR A 159 10.43 1.43 15.46
CA TYR A 159 10.81 2.10 14.23
C TYR A 159 11.96 1.39 13.50
N VAL A 160 12.94 0.81 14.22
CA VAL A 160 14.04 0.04 13.61
C VAL A 160 13.50 -1.19 12.90
N GLY A 161 12.62 -1.94 13.57
CA GLY A 161 11.98 -3.12 12.98
C GLY A 161 11.07 -2.76 11.80
N MET A 162 10.32 -1.66 11.90
CA MET A 162 9.51 -1.14 10.79
C MET A 162 10.38 -0.80 9.57
N CYS A 163 11.50 -0.08 9.74
CA CYS A 163 12.41 0.24 8.66
C CYS A 163 12.99 -1.01 7.97
N ILE A 164 13.41 -2.02 8.75
CA ILE A 164 13.96 -3.28 8.22
C ILE A 164 12.89 -4.05 7.42
N LEU A 165 11.65 -4.11 7.92
CA LEU A 165 10.53 -4.73 7.20
C LEU A 165 10.12 -3.95 5.97
N ASP A 166 10.20 -2.63 6.04
CA ASP A 166 9.83 -1.77 4.93
C ASP A 166 10.84 -1.95 3.80
N ILE A 167 12.15 -2.01 4.05
CA ILE A 167 13.17 -2.21 3.01
C ILE A 167 13.07 -3.59 2.29
N SER A 168 12.34 -4.57 2.83
CA SER A 168 12.36 -5.97 2.37
C SER A 168 11.05 -6.49 1.73
N LYS A 169 10.22 -5.64 1.13
CA LYS A 169 8.87 -6.05 0.65
C LYS A 169 8.78 -6.53 -0.80
N GLY A 170 9.62 -6.01 -1.69
CA GLY A 170 9.70 -6.43 -3.08
C GLY A 170 11.12 -6.33 -3.61
N LYS A 171 11.40 -7.00 -4.73
CA LYS A 171 12.70 -6.98 -5.38
C LYS A 171 12.54 -6.98 -6.90
N LEU A 172 13.25 -6.08 -7.58
CA LEU A 172 13.44 -6.08 -9.02
C LEU A 172 14.85 -6.59 -9.31
N THR A 173 14.96 -7.66 -10.10
CA THR A 173 16.23 -8.28 -10.49
C THR A 173 16.38 -8.25 -12.00
N ILE A 174 17.61 -8.01 -12.50
CA ILE A 174 17.91 -8.03 -13.93
C ILE A 174 18.68 -9.32 -14.25
N LYS A 175 18.09 -10.23 -15.04
CA LYS A 175 18.73 -11.53 -15.33
C LYS A 175 19.85 -11.44 -16.37
N LYS A 176 19.74 -10.52 -17.33
CA LYS A 176 20.69 -10.35 -18.43
C LYS A 176 21.18 -8.91 -18.49
N PRO A 177 22.09 -8.49 -17.59
CA PRO A 177 22.59 -7.12 -17.60
C PRO A 177 23.26 -6.80 -18.93
N ALA A 178 23.00 -5.62 -19.47
CA ALA A 178 23.59 -5.13 -20.70
C ALA A 178 23.96 -3.65 -20.55
N ALA A 179 25.08 -3.24 -21.16
CA ALA A 179 25.54 -1.86 -21.08
C ALA A 179 24.52 -0.89 -21.69
N ASN A 180 24.31 0.26 -21.03
CA ASN A 180 23.37 1.32 -21.42
C ASN A 180 21.89 0.90 -21.49
N LYS A 181 21.53 -0.28 -21.02
CA LYS A 181 20.14 -0.73 -20.92
C LYS A 181 19.64 -0.61 -19.49
N HIS A 182 18.39 -0.19 -19.35
CA HIS A 182 17.78 0.04 -18.04
C HIS A 182 16.31 -0.37 -18.04
N VAL A 183 15.84 -0.67 -16.85
CA VAL A 183 14.42 -0.92 -16.58
C VAL A 183 14.08 -0.22 -15.29
N VAL A 184 12.88 0.33 -15.24
CA VAL A 184 12.31 0.95 -14.04
C VAL A 184 10.95 0.36 -13.76
N LEU A 185 10.51 0.46 -12.51
CA LEU A 185 9.11 0.22 -12.19
C LEU A 185 8.26 1.29 -12.87
N GLU A 186 7.13 0.88 -13.44
CA GLU A 186 6.20 1.77 -14.13
C GLU A 186 5.34 2.56 -13.13
N ASN A 187 4.76 3.67 -13.59
CA ASN A 187 3.77 4.38 -12.81
C ASN A 187 2.62 3.44 -12.45
N ASN A 188 2.15 3.51 -11.20
CA ASN A 188 1.11 2.64 -10.66
C ASN A 188 1.45 1.13 -10.72
N CYS A 189 2.75 0.77 -10.76
CA CYS A 189 3.21 -0.62 -10.91
C CYS A 189 2.54 -1.60 -9.93
N VAL A 190 2.31 -1.21 -8.68
CA VAL A 190 1.69 -2.09 -7.68
C VAL A 190 0.28 -2.52 -8.09
N ALA A 191 -0.51 -1.62 -8.66
CA ALA A 191 -1.85 -1.97 -9.15
C ALA A 191 -1.76 -2.90 -10.37
N PHE A 192 -0.77 -2.70 -11.25
CA PHE A 192 -0.51 -3.58 -12.40
C PHE A 192 0.02 -4.96 -12.03
N MET A 193 0.44 -5.19 -10.77
CA MET A 193 0.78 -6.52 -10.31
C MET A 193 -0.46 -7.41 -10.17
N PHE A 194 -1.68 -6.85 -10.11
CA PHE A 194 -2.89 -7.61 -9.84
C PHE A 194 -3.93 -7.43 -10.95
N ASP A 195 -4.44 -8.56 -11.48
CA ASP A 195 -5.52 -8.59 -12.46
C ASP A 195 -6.86 -8.25 -11.82
N GLU A 196 -7.05 -8.60 -10.53
CA GLU A 196 -8.25 -8.29 -9.77
C GLU A 196 -7.88 -8.01 -8.30
N ILE A 197 -8.49 -6.97 -7.74
CA ILE A 197 -8.50 -6.69 -6.31
C ILE A 197 -9.96 -6.69 -5.87
N ARG A 198 -10.29 -7.52 -4.89
CA ARG A 198 -11.66 -7.68 -4.40
C ARG A 198 -11.71 -7.57 -2.88
N TYR A 199 -12.65 -6.79 -2.40
CA TYR A 199 -12.92 -6.63 -0.98
C TYR A 199 -14.27 -7.26 -0.65
N GLU A 200 -14.25 -8.20 0.30
CA GLU A 200 -15.43 -8.92 0.77
C GLU A 200 -15.66 -8.63 2.25
N LEU A 201 -16.94 -8.63 2.64
CA LEU A 201 -17.38 -8.52 4.01
C LEU A 201 -18.28 -9.71 4.33
N ASN A 202 -17.91 -10.48 5.35
CA ASN A 202 -18.59 -11.73 5.71
C ASN A 202 -18.78 -12.69 4.51
N GLY A 203 -17.77 -12.80 3.65
CA GLY A 203 -17.81 -13.63 2.44
C GLY A 203 -18.69 -13.09 1.30
N VAL A 204 -19.24 -11.87 1.43
CA VAL A 204 -19.98 -11.20 0.36
C VAL A 204 -19.09 -10.14 -0.28
N ASP A 205 -18.93 -10.23 -1.60
CA ASP A 205 -18.19 -9.23 -2.38
C ASP A 205 -18.88 -7.86 -2.29
N ILE A 206 -18.15 -6.90 -1.74
CA ILE A 206 -18.59 -5.51 -1.55
C ILE A 206 -18.12 -4.69 -2.72
N ASP A 207 -16.83 -4.74 -3.04
CA ASP A 207 -16.25 -3.95 -4.11
C ASP A 207 -15.12 -4.70 -4.81
N ARG A 208 -14.99 -4.44 -6.11
CA ARG A 208 -14.10 -5.19 -6.98
C ARG A 208 -13.53 -4.28 -8.06
N SER A 209 -12.22 -4.30 -8.20
CA SER A 209 -11.48 -3.62 -9.24
C SER A 209 -10.82 -4.66 -10.14
N ARG A 210 -11.39 -4.84 -11.34
CA ARG A 210 -10.80 -5.66 -12.42
C ARG A 210 -9.82 -4.82 -13.21
N ASN A 211 -8.77 -5.45 -13.75
CA ASN A 211 -7.62 -4.78 -14.34
C ASN A 211 -7.20 -3.60 -13.45
N ALA A 212 -6.80 -3.92 -12.22
CA ALA A 212 -6.63 -2.94 -11.16
C ALA A 212 -5.70 -1.80 -11.58
N GLY A 213 -4.67 -2.10 -12.38
CA GLY A 213 -3.78 -1.13 -13.02
C GLY A 213 -4.49 -0.09 -13.89
N ILE A 214 -5.24 -0.49 -14.93
CA ILE A 214 -5.93 0.47 -15.82
C ILE A 214 -7.06 1.21 -15.08
N THR A 215 -7.87 0.48 -14.30
CA THR A 215 -9.00 1.05 -13.55
C THR A 215 -8.54 2.16 -12.61
N SER A 216 -7.56 1.88 -11.76
CA SER A 216 -7.01 2.90 -10.84
C SER A 216 -6.27 4.01 -11.59
N THR A 217 -5.60 3.71 -12.70
CA THR A 217 -4.93 4.74 -13.51
C THR A 217 -5.92 5.76 -14.06
N LEU A 218 -7.00 5.30 -14.73
CA LEU A 218 -8.06 6.18 -15.24
C LEU A 218 -8.71 6.98 -14.12
N LYS A 219 -9.08 6.33 -13.01
CA LYS A 219 -9.68 7.00 -11.85
C LYS A 219 -8.75 8.06 -11.28
N ASN A 220 -7.47 7.74 -11.08
CA ASN A 220 -6.50 8.66 -10.49
C ASN A 220 -6.21 9.86 -11.39
N TYR A 221 -6.16 9.69 -12.71
CA TYR A 221 -5.99 10.83 -13.62
C TYR A 221 -7.06 11.91 -13.41
N VAL A 222 -8.32 11.49 -13.27
CA VAL A 222 -9.46 12.41 -13.13
C VAL A 222 -9.69 12.86 -11.68
N SER A 223 -9.24 12.09 -10.69
CA SER A 223 -9.60 12.27 -9.29
C SER A 223 -8.52 12.90 -8.41
N LEU A 224 -7.28 12.94 -8.88
CA LEU A 224 -6.18 13.51 -8.10
C LEU A 224 -6.13 15.02 -8.26
N THR A 225 -5.55 15.66 -7.25
CA THR A 225 -5.09 17.05 -7.28
C THR A 225 -3.57 17.07 -7.36
N ALA A 226 -2.99 18.21 -7.73
CA ALA A 226 -1.53 18.39 -7.72
C ALA A 226 -0.93 18.12 -6.32
N SER A 227 -1.60 18.57 -5.26
CA SER A 227 -1.22 18.33 -3.86
C SER A 227 -1.25 16.84 -3.49
N ARG A 228 -2.31 16.11 -3.87
CA ARG A 228 -2.46 14.68 -3.58
C ARG A 228 -1.48 13.81 -4.36
N ASN A 229 -1.10 14.21 -5.57
CA ASN A 229 -0.08 13.52 -6.37
C ASN A 229 1.26 13.41 -5.63
N GLY A 230 1.70 14.46 -4.92
CA GLY A 230 2.94 14.42 -4.14
C GLY A 230 2.93 13.33 -3.06
N MET A 231 1.79 13.11 -2.40
CA MET A 231 1.64 12.08 -1.37
C MET A 231 1.62 10.65 -1.96
N LEU A 232 1.09 10.48 -3.17
CA LEU A 232 0.95 9.16 -3.79
C LEU A 232 2.23 8.65 -4.47
N LYS A 233 3.32 9.40 -4.46
CA LYS A 233 4.65 8.89 -4.85
C LYS A 233 5.05 7.64 -4.06
N ASN A 234 4.69 7.58 -2.78
CA ASN A 234 4.91 6.41 -1.90
C ASN A 234 4.04 5.19 -2.29
N ALA A 235 3.00 5.39 -3.09
CA ALA A 235 2.16 4.35 -3.67
C ALA A 235 2.63 3.93 -5.08
N GLY A 236 3.75 4.48 -5.57
CA GLY A 236 4.23 4.27 -6.93
C GLY A 236 3.51 5.13 -7.96
N TRP A 237 2.84 6.22 -7.55
CA TRP A 237 2.21 7.17 -8.46
C TRP A 237 3.09 8.42 -8.69
N ASP A 238 3.69 8.53 -9.87
CA ASP A 238 4.44 9.70 -10.35
C ASP A 238 4.36 9.70 -11.89
N ILE A 239 3.96 10.80 -12.51
CA ILE A 239 3.80 10.86 -13.98
C ILE A 239 4.91 11.70 -14.63
N VAL A 240 5.72 12.41 -13.82
CA VAL A 240 6.65 13.46 -14.29
C VAL A 240 8.11 13.02 -14.15
N ASN A 241 8.50 12.38 -13.04
CA ASN A 241 9.92 12.20 -12.66
C ASN A 241 10.28 10.74 -12.36
N PHE A 242 9.76 9.76 -13.11
CA PHE A 242 10.01 8.35 -12.75
C PHE A 242 11.48 7.93 -12.88
N SER A 243 12.14 7.82 -11.72
CA SER A 243 13.43 7.16 -11.51
C SER A 243 13.40 6.25 -10.26
N ASN A 244 12.22 5.77 -9.85
CA ASN A 244 12.09 4.82 -8.75
C ASN A 244 12.19 3.39 -9.27
N GLY A 245 13.37 2.80 -9.14
CA GLY A 245 13.56 1.36 -9.29
C GLY A 245 14.63 1.03 -10.33
N GLU A 246 15.87 1.36 -10.04
CA GLU A 246 16.97 0.55 -10.56
C GLU A 246 16.93 -0.84 -9.89
N GLU A 247 17.73 -1.78 -10.39
CA GLU A 247 17.86 -3.11 -9.79
C GLU A 247 18.01 -3.04 -8.26
N GLY A 248 17.19 -3.77 -7.52
CA GLY A 248 17.21 -3.74 -6.06
C GLY A 248 15.88 -3.97 -5.39
N HIS A 249 15.83 -3.65 -4.09
CA HIS A 249 14.63 -3.78 -3.28
C HIS A 249 13.72 -2.56 -3.41
N PHE A 250 12.42 -2.79 -3.40
CA PHE A 250 11.41 -1.75 -3.40
C PHE A 250 10.35 -2.01 -2.33
N ASN A 251 9.67 -0.93 -1.95
CA ASN A 251 8.49 -0.99 -1.11
C ASN A 251 7.51 0.11 -1.50
N PHE A 252 6.24 -0.14 -1.25
CA PHE A 252 5.18 0.83 -1.49
C PHE A 252 4.15 0.75 -0.37
N CYS A 253 3.52 1.88 -0.11
CA CYS A 253 2.34 1.99 0.73
C CYS A 253 1.19 2.51 -0.13
N VAL A 254 0.32 1.60 -0.57
CA VAL A 254 -0.80 1.93 -1.47
C VAL A 254 -2.09 2.10 -0.67
N PRO A 255 -2.70 3.30 -0.64
CA PRO A 255 -4.01 3.49 -0.03
C PRO A 255 -5.06 2.69 -0.82
N LEU A 256 -5.89 1.88 -0.15
CA LEU A 256 -6.96 1.14 -0.83
C LEU A 256 -7.98 2.05 -1.50
N SER A 257 -8.14 3.30 -1.05
CA SER A 257 -8.96 4.33 -1.71
C SER A 257 -8.48 4.69 -3.12
N MET A 258 -7.26 4.29 -3.50
CA MET A 258 -6.72 4.45 -4.85
C MET A 258 -7.16 3.30 -5.77
N LEU A 259 -7.62 2.18 -5.20
CA LEU A 259 -7.85 0.92 -5.90
C LEU A 259 -9.33 0.49 -5.86
N LEU A 260 -10.08 0.90 -4.84
CA LEU A 260 -11.47 0.52 -4.57
C LEU A 260 -12.30 1.74 -4.20
N GLY A 261 -13.49 1.84 -4.78
CA GLY A 261 -14.45 2.92 -4.52
C GLY A 261 -15.09 2.83 -3.13
N PHE A 262 -15.30 1.62 -2.60
CA PHE A 262 -15.73 1.44 -1.20
C PHE A 262 -14.74 2.08 -0.22
N CYS A 263 -13.44 1.89 -0.45
CA CYS A 263 -12.40 2.48 0.40
C CYS A 263 -12.21 3.99 0.16
N GLU A 264 -12.71 4.53 -0.95
CA GLU A 264 -12.73 5.97 -1.21
C GLU A 264 -13.85 6.68 -0.45
N ASP A 265 -15.06 6.12 -0.49
CA ASP A 265 -16.28 6.78 -0.01
C ASP A 265 -16.69 6.37 1.41
N TYR A 266 -16.53 5.10 1.78
CA TYR A 266 -17.03 4.61 3.07
C TYR A 266 -16.03 4.91 4.20
N ARG A 267 -16.30 5.97 4.96
CA ARG A 267 -15.44 6.47 6.05
C ARG A 267 -15.91 6.10 7.46
N ARG A 268 -16.96 5.30 7.58
CA ARG A 268 -17.53 4.89 8.88
C ARG A 268 -16.86 3.63 9.40
N VAL A 269 -16.97 3.40 10.70
CA VAL A 269 -16.46 2.18 11.34
C VAL A 269 -17.33 0.98 10.93
N VAL A 270 -16.70 -0.10 10.52
CA VAL A 270 -17.37 -1.40 10.34
C VAL A 270 -17.29 -2.18 11.65
N ILE A 271 -18.44 -2.69 12.11
CA ILE A 271 -18.56 -3.30 13.43
C ILE A 271 -18.80 -4.81 13.28
N ASN A 272 -18.03 -5.61 14.02
CA ASN A 272 -18.22 -7.06 14.13
C ASN A 272 -18.44 -7.76 12.78
N ALA A 273 -17.57 -7.47 11.81
CA ALA A 273 -17.63 -8.11 10.50
C ALA A 273 -16.25 -8.64 10.12
N ARG A 274 -16.25 -9.76 9.42
CA ARG A 274 -15.04 -10.35 8.83
C ARG A 274 -14.72 -9.61 7.55
N HIS A 275 -13.50 -9.10 7.47
CA HIS A 275 -12.97 -8.40 6.31
C HIS A 275 -12.03 -9.33 5.53
N GLU A 276 -12.20 -9.39 4.22
CA GLU A 276 -11.34 -10.19 3.34
C GLU A 276 -10.89 -9.33 2.14
N LEU A 277 -9.58 -9.29 1.91
CA LEU A 277 -8.99 -8.64 0.75
C LEU A 277 -8.33 -9.73 -0.11
N ILE A 278 -8.87 -9.91 -1.31
CA ILE A 278 -8.44 -10.93 -2.26
C ILE A 278 -7.67 -10.23 -3.37
N LEU A 279 -6.43 -10.68 -3.59
CA LEU A 279 -5.53 -10.15 -4.60
C LEU A 279 -5.24 -11.26 -5.62
N ILE A 280 -5.69 -11.08 -6.85
CA ILE A 280 -5.43 -12.01 -7.94
C ILE A 280 -4.24 -11.47 -8.73
N ARG A 281 -3.08 -12.15 -8.63
CA ARG A 281 -1.84 -11.75 -9.30
C ARG A 281 -1.98 -11.85 -10.81
N SER A 282 -1.46 -10.84 -11.51
CA SER A 282 -1.32 -10.86 -12.97
C SER A 282 -0.40 -11.97 -13.44
N ARG A 283 -0.68 -12.49 -14.65
CA ARG A 283 0.08 -13.59 -15.25
C ARG A 283 1.53 -13.22 -15.60
N ASN A 284 1.82 -11.93 -15.75
CA ASN A 284 3.15 -11.39 -16.04
C ASN A 284 3.28 -9.96 -15.50
N ASP A 285 4.51 -9.44 -15.52
CA ASP A 285 4.89 -8.15 -14.93
C ASP A 285 5.23 -7.07 -15.94
N ASN A 286 4.93 -7.30 -17.22
CA ASN A 286 5.32 -6.39 -18.28
C ASN A 286 4.67 -5.00 -18.11
N ASN A 287 3.45 -4.95 -17.57
CA ASN A 287 2.76 -3.68 -17.27
C ASN A 287 3.26 -3.00 -15.98
N CYS A 288 4.07 -3.69 -15.18
CA CYS A 288 4.69 -3.13 -13.98
C CYS A 288 6.03 -2.45 -14.27
N LEU A 289 6.53 -2.55 -15.50
CA LEU A 289 7.91 -2.23 -15.88
C LEU A 289 7.96 -1.32 -17.10
N ARG A 290 8.99 -0.48 -17.17
CA ARG A 290 9.30 0.35 -18.33
C ARG A 290 10.79 0.32 -18.65
N GLY A 291 11.15 0.12 -19.90
CA GLY A 291 12.55 0.11 -20.35
C GLY A 291 12.86 -1.00 -21.35
N ASP A 292 14.05 -1.56 -21.25
CA ASP A 292 14.58 -2.56 -22.17
C ASP A 292 14.12 -3.98 -21.80
N ALA A 293 13.41 -4.67 -22.69
CA ALA A 293 12.94 -6.02 -22.42
C ALA A 293 14.06 -7.08 -22.48
N GLU A 294 15.14 -6.82 -23.23
CA GLU A 294 16.18 -7.81 -23.49
C GLU A 294 17.04 -8.12 -22.26
N ILE A 295 17.03 -7.24 -21.25
CA ILE A 295 17.73 -7.46 -19.99
C ILE A 295 17.00 -8.40 -19.04
N GLN A 296 15.81 -8.88 -19.44
CA GLN A 296 15.00 -9.86 -18.72
C GLN A 296 14.78 -9.48 -17.24
N PRO A 297 14.05 -8.37 -17.00
CA PRO A 297 13.66 -7.98 -15.64
C PRO A 297 12.71 -9.00 -15.00
N GLU A 298 12.86 -9.20 -13.70
CA GLU A 298 11.99 -10.07 -12.88
C GLU A 298 11.60 -9.34 -11.60
N ILE A 299 10.30 -9.34 -11.29
CA ILE A 299 9.76 -8.82 -10.03
C ILE A 299 9.45 -9.98 -9.10
N GLU A 300 9.97 -9.90 -7.88
CA GLU A 300 9.65 -10.80 -6.79
C GLU A 300 8.89 -10.04 -5.69
N LEU A 301 7.69 -10.53 -5.36
CA LEU A 301 6.93 -10.06 -4.21
C LEU A 301 7.32 -10.87 -2.97
N LEU A 302 8.15 -10.28 -2.12
CA LEU A 302 8.64 -10.94 -0.91
C LEU A 302 7.60 -10.91 0.21
N ARG A 303 6.85 -9.80 0.33
CA ARG A 303 5.85 -9.64 1.39
C ARG A 303 4.76 -8.65 1.02
N VAL A 304 3.51 -9.10 1.16
CA VAL A 304 2.31 -8.25 1.09
C VAL A 304 1.73 -8.13 2.50
N GLN A 305 1.37 -6.91 2.91
CA GLN A 305 0.74 -6.64 4.20
C GLN A 305 -0.46 -5.73 3.99
N TRP A 306 -1.58 -6.11 4.56
CA TRP A 306 -2.75 -5.24 4.67
C TRP A 306 -2.77 -4.58 6.05
N ARG A 307 -2.86 -3.25 6.08
CA ARG A 307 -2.94 -2.45 7.30
C ARG A 307 -4.35 -1.89 7.43
N MET A 308 -5.09 -2.38 8.42
CA MET A 308 -6.44 -1.91 8.75
C MET A 308 -6.40 -1.05 10.03
N PRO A 309 -6.88 0.20 10.00
CA PRO A 309 -7.09 0.97 11.23
C PRO A 309 -8.15 0.32 12.11
N HIS A 310 -7.86 0.16 13.41
CA HIS A 310 -8.81 -0.33 14.40
C HIS A 310 -9.17 0.79 15.38
N VAL A 311 -10.47 0.92 15.68
CA VAL A 311 -10.97 1.84 16.69
C VAL A 311 -11.29 1.05 17.96
N ALA A 312 -10.60 1.38 19.06
CA ALA A 312 -10.92 0.85 20.38
C ALA A 312 -11.82 1.83 21.13
N LEU A 313 -12.96 1.33 21.63
CA LEU A 313 -13.91 2.14 22.41
C LEU A 313 -13.61 2.02 23.91
N ASN A 314 -13.78 3.12 24.64
CA ASN A 314 -13.85 3.06 26.10
C ASN A 314 -15.13 2.35 26.57
N GLU A 315 -15.19 1.93 27.83
CA GLU A 315 -16.31 1.11 28.33
C GLU A 315 -17.68 1.80 28.21
N ILE A 316 -17.75 3.12 28.38
CA ILE A 316 -19.00 3.90 28.25
C ILE A 316 -19.51 3.86 26.81
N ASN A 317 -18.65 4.19 25.85
CA ASN A 317 -19.00 4.20 24.43
C ASN A 317 -19.27 2.78 23.91
N LYS A 318 -18.56 1.79 24.44
CA LYS A 318 -18.78 0.38 24.13
C LYS A 318 -20.17 -0.07 24.59
N LEU A 319 -20.59 0.27 25.80
CA LEU A 319 -21.93 -0.06 26.31
C LEU A 319 -23.03 0.64 25.49
N ALA A 320 -22.85 1.92 25.15
CA ALA A 320 -23.79 2.66 24.31
C ALA A 320 -23.90 2.06 22.89
N MET A 321 -22.76 1.66 22.31
CA MET A 321 -22.73 0.96 21.03
C MET A 321 -23.48 -0.37 21.12
N LEU A 322 -23.23 -1.19 22.15
CA LEU A 322 -23.90 -2.49 22.32
C LEU A 322 -25.42 -2.36 22.42
N ARG A 323 -25.94 -1.39 23.20
CA ARG A 323 -27.38 -1.10 23.27
C ARG A 323 -27.97 -0.68 21.93
N THR A 324 -27.20 0.06 21.13
CA THR A 324 -27.63 0.45 19.77
C THR A 324 -27.68 -0.76 18.84
N LEU A 325 -26.72 -1.69 18.97
CA LEU A 325 -26.66 -2.92 18.18
C LEU A 325 -27.79 -3.90 18.52
N GLU A 326 -28.26 -3.93 19.77
CA GLU A 326 -29.41 -4.74 20.21
C GLU A 326 -30.69 -4.48 19.40
N SER A 327 -30.82 -3.30 18.78
CA SER A 327 -31.93 -2.99 17.86
C SER A 327 -31.98 -3.90 16.62
N GLY A 328 -30.92 -4.65 16.32
CA GLY A 328 -30.83 -5.53 15.15
C GLY A 328 -30.81 -4.79 13.80
N ARG A 329 -30.68 -3.46 13.82
CA ARG A 329 -30.77 -2.61 12.63
C ARG A 329 -29.64 -2.90 11.64
N PHE A 330 -30.00 -3.00 10.36
CA PHE A 330 -29.04 -3.04 9.26
C PHE A 330 -28.35 -1.68 9.09
N LEU A 331 -27.04 -1.72 8.91
CA LEU A 331 -26.21 -0.56 8.65
C LEU A 331 -25.97 -0.45 7.14
N SER A 332 -26.44 0.66 6.56
CA SER A 332 -26.22 0.98 5.15
C SER A 332 -24.79 1.46 4.89
N MET A 333 -24.20 0.94 3.82
CA MET A 333 -22.90 1.27 3.26
C MET A 333 -23.12 1.69 1.81
N SER A 334 -23.17 3.01 1.60
CA SER A 334 -23.28 3.62 0.28
C SER A 334 -21.91 4.09 -0.20
N PHE A 335 -21.56 3.78 -1.44
CA PHE A 335 -20.31 4.16 -2.08
C PHE A 335 -20.46 4.10 -3.60
N ARG A 336 -19.51 4.69 -4.33
CA ARG A 336 -19.45 4.64 -5.79
C ARG A 336 -18.52 3.52 -6.22
N SER A 337 -19.03 2.53 -6.94
CA SER A 337 -18.23 1.43 -7.47
C SER A 337 -17.66 1.78 -8.84
N TRP A 338 -16.57 1.11 -9.21
CA TRP A 338 -15.78 1.38 -10.41
C TRP A 338 -15.78 0.14 -11.30
N ASP A 339 -16.47 0.21 -12.44
CA ASP A 339 -16.63 -0.91 -13.37
C ASP A 339 -15.94 -0.60 -14.70
N LEU A 340 -14.78 -1.23 -14.94
CA LEU A 340 -14.03 -1.09 -16.19
C LEU A 340 -14.48 -2.13 -17.21
N GLN A 341 -14.80 -1.62 -18.41
CA GLN A 341 -15.03 -2.40 -19.60
C GLN A 341 -13.95 -2.09 -20.66
N GLU A 342 -13.53 -3.11 -21.39
CA GLU A 342 -12.51 -3.02 -22.44
C GLU A 342 -13.11 -3.43 -23.77
N PHE A 343 -12.85 -2.65 -24.83
CA PHE A 343 -13.03 -3.06 -26.21
C PHE A 343 -11.65 -3.27 -26.85
N PRO A 344 -11.09 -4.49 -26.75
CA PRO A 344 -9.78 -4.79 -27.30
C PRO A 344 -9.83 -4.87 -28.83
N LEU A 345 -8.71 -4.51 -29.47
CA LEU A 345 -8.48 -4.68 -30.92
C LEU A 345 -9.57 -4.03 -31.79
N LEU A 346 -9.73 -2.72 -31.64
CA LEU A 346 -10.62 -1.92 -32.49
C LEU A 346 -10.29 -2.12 -33.97
N GLN A 347 -11.33 -2.13 -34.80
CA GLN A 347 -11.19 -2.21 -36.25
C GLN A 347 -10.59 -0.91 -36.79
N SER A 348 -9.81 -1.01 -37.89
CA SER A 348 -9.22 0.15 -38.56
C SER A 348 -10.29 0.91 -39.36
N THR A 349 -11.11 1.68 -38.66
CA THR A 349 -12.14 2.55 -39.23
C THR A 349 -12.20 3.85 -38.42
N THR A 350 -12.81 4.88 -39.00
CA THR A 350 -13.00 6.20 -38.38
C THR A 350 -14.16 6.26 -37.39
N LYS A 351 -15.10 5.32 -37.41
CA LYS A 351 -16.33 5.37 -36.62
C LYS A 351 -16.60 4.07 -35.88
N HIS A 352 -16.93 4.20 -34.60
CA HIS A 352 -17.15 3.04 -33.73
C HIS A 352 -18.45 3.22 -32.94
N SER A 353 -19.24 2.15 -32.88
CA SER A 353 -20.38 2.03 -31.98
C SER A 353 -20.17 0.80 -31.11
N TRP A 354 -20.14 1.01 -29.79
CA TRP A 354 -19.81 0.00 -28.81
C TRP A 354 -20.93 -0.11 -27.77
N THR A 355 -21.64 -1.24 -27.78
CA THR A 355 -22.55 -1.60 -26.68
C THR A 355 -21.72 -2.10 -25.51
N VAL A 356 -21.56 -1.26 -24.48
CA VAL A 356 -20.63 -1.48 -23.37
C VAL A 356 -21.16 -2.55 -22.42
N LYS A 357 -22.36 -2.32 -21.88
CA LYS A 357 -23.09 -3.26 -21.01
C LYS A 357 -24.55 -2.87 -20.92
N ALA A 358 -25.41 -3.85 -20.67
CA ALA A 358 -26.72 -3.62 -20.11
C ALA A 358 -26.60 -3.63 -18.58
N THR A 359 -27.04 -2.56 -17.91
CA THR A 359 -26.99 -2.42 -16.46
C THR A 359 -28.39 -2.35 -15.87
N THR A 360 -28.54 -2.75 -14.61
CA THR A 360 -29.81 -2.55 -13.90
C THR A 360 -29.99 -1.06 -13.58
N GLN A 361 -31.22 -0.58 -13.40
CA GLN A 361 -31.46 0.81 -12.98
C GLN A 361 -30.74 1.16 -11.66
N LEU A 362 -30.50 0.17 -10.81
CA LEU A 362 -29.83 0.32 -9.53
C LEU A 362 -28.32 0.59 -9.67
N GLU A 363 -27.73 0.15 -10.79
CA GLU A 363 -26.32 0.39 -11.16
C GLU A 363 -26.21 1.44 -12.29
N LYS A 364 -27.11 2.43 -12.30
CA LYS A 364 -27.14 3.45 -13.34
C LYS A 364 -25.86 4.30 -13.30
N PRO A 365 -25.18 4.54 -14.44
CA PRO A 365 -23.96 5.34 -14.47
C PRO A 365 -24.21 6.77 -13.99
N ARG A 366 -23.30 7.28 -13.16
CA ARG A 366 -23.21 8.72 -12.82
C ARG A 366 -22.12 9.42 -13.61
N TYR A 367 -21.03 8.70 -13.87
CA TYR A 367 -19.94 9.17 -14.70
C TYR A 367 -19.47 8.04 -15.60
N VAL A 368 -19.07 8.39 -16.82
CA VAL A 368 -18.38 7.49 -17.74
C VAL A 368 -17.06 8.14 -18.13
N ILE A 369 -15.97 7.42 -17.91
CA ILE A 369 -14.61 7.85 -18.26
C ILE A 369 -14.15 7.00 -19.45
N PHE A 370 -13.94 7.64 -20.58
CA PHE A 370 -13.54 7.01 -21.83
C PHE A 370 -12.11 7.39 -22.22
N ALA A 371 -11.32 6.41 -22.65
CA ALA A 371 -9.96 6.62 -23.14
C ALA A 371 -9.57 5.57 -24.17
N LEU A 372 -8.62 5.94 -25.04
CA LEU A 372 -8.06 5.06 -26.07
C LEU A 372 -6.58 4.81 -25.80
N GLN A 373 -6.10 3.62 -26.17
CA GLN A 373 -4.71 3.24 -25.97
C GLN A 373 -4.21 2.32 -27.07
N THR A 374 -3.08 2.65 -27.70
CA THR A 374 -2.54 1.91 -28.84
C THR A 374 -1.24 1.19 -28.49
N GLY A 375 -1.22 -0.14 -28.52
CA GLY A 375 0.01 -0.94 -28.53
C GLY A 375 0.91 -0.81 -27.29
N ARG A 376 0.32 -0.54 -26.12
CA ARG A 376 1.05 -0.38 -24.83
C ARG A 376 0.90 -1.58 -23.89
N LYS A 377 -0.23 -2.31 -23.96
CA LYS A 377 -0.50 -3.48 -23.10
C LYS A 377 0.57 -4.56 -23.27
N ASN A 378 1.16 -4.97 -22.16
CA ASN A 378 2.28 -5.92 -22.07
C ASN A 378 3.55 -5.52 -22.85
N ASN A 379 3.71 -4.24 -23.16
CA ASN A 379 4.86 -3.71 -23.89
C ASN A 379 5.74 -2.86 -22.97
N ILE A 380 6.84 -3.42 -22.48
CA ILE A 380 7.77 -2.78 -21.53
C ILE A 380 8.42 -1.50 -22.12
N THR A 381 8.50 -1.38 -23.45
CA THR A 381 9.14 -0.20 -24.08
C THR A 381 8.25 1.05 -24.06
N ARG A 382 6.95 0.90 -23.81
CA ARG A 382 5.97 2.00 -23.84
C ARG A 382 5.18 2.04 -22.54
N SER A 383 5.02 3.24 -21.99
CA SER A 383 4.27 3.38 -20.74
C SER A 383 2.80 3.01 -20.91
N ILE A 384 2.34 2.04 -20.10
CA ILE A 384 0.95 1.56 -20.03
C ILE A 384 0.01 2.55 -19.34
N THR A 385 0.55 3.56 -18.63
CA THR A 385 -0.26 4.57 -17.95
C THR A 385 -0.62 5.75 -18.83
N ARG A 386 -0.17 5.77 -20.09
CA ARG A 386 -0.48 6.84 -21.06
C ARG A 386 -1.63 6.42 -21.97
N PHE A 387 -2.49 7.38 -22.30
CA PHE A 387 -3.58 7.21 -23.26
C PHE A 387 -3.33 8.07 -24.50
N ASP A 388 -3.81 7.61 -25.64
CA ASP A 388 -3.51 8.17 -26.95
C ASP A 388 -4.76 8.92 -27.49
N ASP A 389 -4.57 10.05 -28.18
CA ASP A 389 -5.69 10.85 -28.71
C ASP A 389 -6.46 10.13 -29.81
N CYS A 390 -5.80 9.22 -30.53
CA CYS A 390 -6.30 8.51 -31.70
C CYS A 390 -7.06 9.40 -32.69
N LYS A 391 -6.69 10.68 -32.78
CA LYS A 391 -7.38 11.72 -33.54
C LYS A 391 -8.90 11.76 -33.32
N LEU A 392 -9.33 11.52 -32.07
CA LEU A 392 -10.74 11.60 -31.66
C LEU A 392 -11.32 12.97 -32.04
N THR A 393 -12.47 12.97 -32.71
CA THR A 393 -13.23 14.18 -33.09
C THR A 393 -14.50 14.32 -32.26
N ASN A 394 -15.12 13.20 -31.88
CA ASN A 394 -16.34 13.19 -31.09
C ASN A 394 -16.47 11.92 -30.24
N VAL A 395 -17.15 12.03 -29.10
CA VAL A 395 -17.59 10.87 -28.30
C VAL A 395 -18.93 11.18 -27.67
N LYS A 396 -19.87 10.24 -27.80
CA LYS A 396 -21.22 10.29 -27.23
C LYS A 396 -21.53 9.01 -26.48
N LEU A 397 -21.95 9.19 -25.24
CA LEU A 397 -22.57 8.17 -24.42
C LEU A 397 -24.06 8.17 -24.67
N TYR A 398 -24.63 7.01 -24.95
CA TYR A 398 -26.06 6.76 -24.97
C TYR A 398 -26.42 5.92 -23.76
N LEU A 399 -27.43 6.38 -23.03
CA LEU A 399 -28.09 5.65 -21.96
C LEU A 399 -29.53 5.44 -22.40
N ASN A 400 -29.82 4.27 -22.95
CA ASN A 400 -31.04 4.03 -23.73
C ASN A 400 -31.19 5.09 -24.85
N SER A 401 -32.24 5.91 -24.80
CA SER A 401 -32.53 6.95 -25.80
C SER A 401 -31.92 8.32 -25.47
N GLU A 402 -31.45 8.54 -24.24
CA GLU A 402 -30.77 9.79 -23.85
C GLU A 402 -29.29 9.71 -24.20
N PHE A 403 -28.67 10.85 -24.56
CA PHE A 403 -27.25 10.90 -24.90
C PHE A 403 -26.52 12.08 -24.29
N TYR A 404 -25.22 11.90 -24.06
CA TYR A 404 -24.33 12.84 -23.38
C TYR A 404 -22.94 12.83 -24.05
N PRO A 405 -22.28 13.99 -24.22
CA PRO A 405 -22.86 15.33 -24.14
C PRO A 405 -23.92 15.56 -25.25
N TYR A 406 -24.77 16.58 -25.07
CA TYR A 406 -25.80 16.93 -26.05
C TYR A 406 -25.20 17.54 -27.32
N ASP A 407 -24.13 18.32 -27.17
CA ASP A 407 -23.43 18.96 -28.28
C ASP A 407 -22.26 18.10 -28.78
N ASP A 408 -21.96 18.21 -30.07
CA ASP A 408 -20.75 17.60 -30.63
C ASP A 408 -19.49 18.30 -30.12
N LEU A 409 -18.48 17.50 -29.76
CA LEU A 409 -17.24 18.02 -29.21
C LEU A 409 -16.35 18.72 -30.25
N ASN A 410 -16.46 18.33 -31.53
CA ASN A 410 -15.73 18.90 -32.66
C ASN A 410 -14.21 19.04 -32.40
N LEU A 411 -13.62 18.00 -31.83
CA LEU A 411 -12.22 17.98 -31.40
C LEU A 411 -11.27 17.95 -32.59
N ASP A 412 -10.15 18.66 -32.48
CA ASP A 412 -9.03 18.59 -33.42
C ASP A 412 -7.71 18.71 -32.67
N PHE A 413 -7.09 17.56 -32.38
CA PHE A 413 -5.83 17.49 -31.65
C PHE A 413 -4.65 18.08 -32.43
N ASN A 414 -4.66 18.01 -33.76
CA ASN A 414 -3.61 18.60 -34.61
C ASN A 414 -3.59 20.13 -34.49
N LYS A 415 -4.77 20.74 -34.36
CA LYS A 415 -4.94 22.19 -34.15
C LYS A 415 -5.05 22.59 -32.68
N LYS A 416 -4.80 21.67 -31.74
CA LYS A 416 -4.98 21.86 -30.28
C LYS A 416 -6.38 22.34 -29.87
N ARG A 417 -7.42 21.98 -30.62
CA ARG A 417 -8.83 22.29 -30.33
C ARG A 417 -9.46 21.15 -29.52
N TYR A 418 -9.12 21.08 -28.24
CA TYR A 418 -9.67 20.10 -27.29
C TYR A 418 -10.06 20.75 -25.95
N ALA A 419 -10.29 22.06 -25.94
CA ALA A 419 -10.63 22.80 -24.72
C ALA A 419 -11.90 22.27 -24.03
N ILE A 420 -12.93 21.90 -24.80
CA ILE A 420 -14.15 21.30 -24.28
C ILE A 420 -13.88 19.96 -23.57
N LEU A 421 -13.01 19.12 -24.14
CA LEU A 421 -12.61 17.85 -23.55
C LEU A 421 -11.84 18.06 -22.23
N TYR A 422 -10.96 19.06 -22.20
CA TYR A 422 -10.24 19.43 -20.99
C TYR A 422 -11.16 20.01 -19.91
N ASP A 423 -12.17 20.81 -20.28
CA ASP A 423 -13.18 21.34 -19.35
C ASP A 423 -14.02 20.20 -18.74
N MET A 424 -14.42 19.21 -19.54
CA MET A 424 -15.08 17.99 -19.05
C MET A 424 -14.21 17.25 -18.01
N TYR A 425 -12.92 17.07 -18.30
CA TYR A 425 -11.94 16.49 -17.37
C TYR A 425 -11.83 17.31 -16.07
N ALA A 426 -11.64 18.63 -16.18
CA ALA A 426 -11.39 19.51 -15.05
C ALA A 426 -12.60 19.61 -14.09
N ARG A 427 -13.82 19.57 -14.63
CA ARG A 427 -15.06 19.65 -13.83
C ARG A 427 -15.34 18.40 -13.01
N PHE A 428 -14.78 17.26 -13.40
CA PHE A 428 -15.04 15.99 -12.72
C PHE A 428 -14.72 16.07 -11.23
N TYR A 429 -13.54 16.58 -10.85
CA TYR A 429 -13.12 16.62 -9.45
C TYR A 429 -14.14 17.37 -8.58
N LYS A 430 -14.56 18.55 -9.04
CA LYS A 430 -15.54 19.41 -8.36
C LYS A 430 -16.91 18.73 -8.27
N SER A 431 -17.41 18.18 -9.38
CA SER A 431 -18.69 17.47 -9.45
C SER A 431 -18.70 16.24 -8.54
N TYR A 432 -17.60 15.48 -8.53
CA TYR A 432 -17.47 14.21 -7.81
C TYR A 432 -17.24 14.38 -6.30
N TYR A 433 -16.42 15.34 -5.86
CA TYR A 433 -16.09 15.51 -4.44
C TYR A 433 -16.81 16.66 -3.75
N GLY A 434 -17.50 17.54 -4.48
CA GLY A 434 -18.19 18.71 -3.90
C GLY A 434 -17.24 19.76 -3.32
N GLY A 435 -15.97 19.80 -3.77
CA GLY A 435 -14.95 20.72 -3.26
C GLY A 435 -15.06 22.15 -3.82
N ASN A 436 -14.55 23.13 -3.04
CA ASN A 436 -14.47 24.55 -3.42
C ASN A 436 -13.20 24.92 -4.21
N HIS A 437 -12.33 23.96 -4.53
CA HIS A 437 -11.04 24.21 -5.16
C HIS A 437 -11.01 23.71 -6.61
N ASP A 438 -10.54 24.57 -7.51
CA ASP A 438 -10.32 24.28 -8.93
C ASP A 438 -8.92 23.63 -9.17
N GLU A 439 -8.51 22.71 -8.31
CA GLU A 439 -7.23 22.00 -8.47
C GLU A 439 -7.40 20.76 -9.33
N VAL A 440 -6.86 20.81 -10.55
CA VAL A 440 -6.73 19.65 -11.44
C VAL A 440 -5.35 19.02 -11.32
N PHE A 441 -5.27 17.70 -11.52
CA PHE A 441 -3.98 17.01 -11.52
C PHE A 441 -3.15 17.33 -12.78
N LEU A 442 -3.74 17.22 -13.97
CA LEU A 442 -3.06 17.54 -15.22
C LEU A 442 -3.40 18.96 -15.67
N PRO A 443 -2.40 19.85 -15.83
CA PRO A 443 -2.61 21.09 -16.57
C PRO A 443 -2.79 20.81 -18.07
N ILE A 444 -3.41 21.75 -18.78
CA ILE A 444 -3.81 21.58 -20.19
C ILE A 444 -2.64 21.23 -21.13
N ASP A 445 -1.43 21.72 -20.85
CA ASP A 445 -0.21 21.43 -21.63
C ASP A 445 0.26 19.98 -21.47
N LYS A 446 -0.07 19.33 -20.34
CA LYS A 446 0.22 17.91 -20.09
C LYS A 446 -0.94 17.00 -20.49
N PHE A 447 -2.17 17.49 -20.46
CA PHE A 447 -3.38 16.71 -20.73
C PHE A 447 -3.30 15.95 -22.06
N GLY A 448 -2.98 16.63 -23.17
CA GLY A 448 -2.92 16.02 -24.49
C GLY A 448 -1.85 14.94 -24.66
N PHE A 449 -0.78 14.96 -23.85
CA PHE A 449 0.32 13.98 -23.91
C PHE A 449 0.21 12.86 -22.85
N CYS A 450 -0.48 13.11 -21.75
CA CYS A 450 -0.65 12.14 -20.67
C CYS A 450 -1.88 11.27 -20.87
N GLY A 451 -3.01 11.88 -21.21
CA GLY A 451 -4.28 11.17 -21.28
C GLY A 451 -5.39 12.09 -21.75
N PRO A 452 -5.64 12.17 -23.07
CA PRO A 452 -6.87 12.74 -23.60
C PRO A 452 -8.03 11.82 -23.20
N ILE A 453 -8.57 12.08 -22.02
CA ILE A 453 -9.60 11.28 -21.36
C ILE A 453 -10.91 12.07 -21.43
N ALA A 454 -11.96 11.44 -21.95
CA ALA A 454 -13.29 12.01 -21.97
C ALA A 454 -14.04 11.63 -20.69
N VAL A 455 -14.41 12.63 -19.88
CA VAL A 455 -15.19 12.42 -18.66
C VAL A 455 -16.61 12.92 -18.88
N ILE A 456 -17.54 11.99 -19.07
CA ILE A 456 -18.94 12.28 -19.34
C ILE A 456 -19.72 12.25 -18.03
N ASP A 457 -20.11 13.43 -17.56
CA ASP A 457 -20.97 13.61 -16.39
C ASP A 457 -22.43 13.37 -16.78
N CYS A 458 -23.02 12.33 -16.22
CA CYS A 458 -24.42 11.99 -16.40
C CYS A 458 -25.14 11.90 -15.04
N SER A 459 -24.60 12.57 -14.01
CA SER A 459 -25.16 12.59 -12.66
C SER A 459 -26.52 13.30 -12.55
N ARG A 460 -26.87 14.12 -13.55
CA ARG A 460 -28.13 14.90 -13.62
C ARG A 460 -29.17 14.31 -14.58
N GLN A 461 -29.09 13.00 -14.86
CA GLN A 461 -30.09 12.32 -15.68
C GLN A 461 -31.50 12.46 -15.09
N SER A 462 -32.52 12.39 -15.95
CA SER A 462 -33.91 12.41 -15.51
C SER A 462 -34.25 11.19 -14.64
N GLU A 463 -35.00 11.43 -13.56
CA GLU A 463 -35.63 10.39 -12.74
C GLU A 463 -36.75 9.65 -13.50
N SER A 464 -37.23 10.19 -14.62
CA SER A 464 -38.31 9.62 -15.44
C SER A 464 -37.93 8.33 -16.18
N VAL A 465 -36.68 7.89 -16.11
CA VAL A 465 -36.24 6.56 -16.58
C VAL A 465 -36.81 5.50 -15.64
N LYS A 466 -38.11 5.21 -15.78
CA LYS A 466 -38.84 4.25 -14.96
C LYS A 466 -38.53 2.82 -15.39
N THR A 467 -38.07 1.99 -14.45
CA THR A 467 -38.26 0.53 -14.37
C THR A 467 -37.58 -0.38 -15.41
N ALA A 468 -36.75 0.12 -16.33
CA ALA A 468 -36.08 -0.70 -17.34
C ALA A 468 -34.56 -0.86 -17.11
N THR A 469 -33.97 -1.90 -17.71
CA THR A 469 -32.53 -2.03 -17.91
C THR A 469 -32.00 -0.81 -18.65
N VAL A 470 -30.83 -0.32 -18.26
CA VAL A 470 -30.15 0.79 -18.92
C VAL A 470 -29.08 0.20 -19.84
N ASP A 471 -29.27 0.35 -21.14
CA ASP A 471 -28.26 0.01 -22.14
C ASP A 471 -27.24 1.15 -22.23
N VAL A 472 -25.98 0.82 -21.96
CA VAL A 472 -24.85 1.76 -22.01
C VAL A 472 -24.13 1.55 -23.32
N ARG A 473 -24.18 2.53 -24.21
CA ARG A 473 -23.53 2.47 -25.52
C ARG A 473 -22.67 3.70 -25.76
N LEU A 474 -21.47 3.51 -26.27
CA LEU A 474 -20.57 4.59 -26.67
C LEU A 474 -20.47 4.64 -28.19
N GLU A 475 -20.64 5.83 -28.76
CA GLU A 475 -20.30 6.10 -30.16
C GLU A 475 -19.16 7.12 -30.18
N PHE A 476 -18.16 6.89 -31.01
CA PHE A 476 -17.05 7.81 -31.15
C PHE A 476 -16.52 7.84 -32.59
N ASP A 477 -16.08 9.03 -32.98
CA ASP A 477 -15.57 9.33 -34.30
C ASP A 477 -14.11 9.80 -34.19
N CYS A 478 -13.30 9.43 -35.18
CA CYS A 478 -11.91 9.84 -35.34
C CYS A 478 -11.72 10.50 -36.71
N MET A 479 -10.74 11.40 -36.80
CA MET A 479 -10.39 12.08 -38.06
C MET A 479 -9.74 11.12 -39.07
N GLU A 480 -9.09 10.07 -38.58
CA GLU A 480 -8.36 9.05 -39.35
C GLU A 480 -8.75 7.67 -38.82
N ASP A 481 -8.46 6.61 -39.59
CA ASP A 481 -8.69 5.24 -39.15
C ASP A 481 -7.92 4.94 -37.87
N ILE A 482 -8.57 4.24 -36.93
CA ILE A 482 -7.94 3.89 -35.67
C ILE A 482 -6.71 3.00 -35.91
N PRO A 483 -5.54 3.32 -35.31
CA PRO A 483 -4.34 2.51 -35.47
C PRO A 483 -4.54 1.06 -35.01
N ALA A 484 -3.85 0.12 -35.66
CA ALA A 484 -3.84 -1.27 -35.24
C ALA A 484 -3.39 -1.43 -33.77
N ASN A 485 -3.91 -2.44 -33.08
CA ASN A 485 -3.66 -2.70 -31.66
C ASN A 485 -4.17 -1.60 -30.70
N THR A 486 -5.20 -0.86 -31.09
CA THR A 486 -5.88 0.08 -30.20
C THR A 486 -6.96 -0.61 -29.38
N THR A 487 -7.01 -0.27 -28.09
CA THR A 487 -8.03 -0.71 -27.13
C THR A 487 -8.80 0.51 -26.64
N ALA A 488 -10.13 0.41 -26.59
CA ALA A 488 -10.97 1.37 -25.90
C ALA A 488 -11.21 0.94 -24.46
N TYR A 489 -11.15 1.89 -23.54
CA TYR A 489 -11.48 1.69 -22.14
C TYR A 489 -12.69 2.55 -21.77
N CYS A 490 -13.65 1.95 -21.08
CA CYS A 490 -14.81 2.63 -20.51
C CYS A 490 -14.88 2.28 -19.03
N LEU A 491 -14.57 3.26 -18.18
CA LEU A 491 -14.73 3.14 -16.73
C LEU A 491 -16.04 3.79 -16.33
N ILE A 492 -16.99 2.96 -15.92
CA ILE A 492 -18.31 3.37 -15.43
C ILE A 492 -18.24 3.54 -13.92
N ILE A 493 -18.70 4.68 -13.44
CA ILE A 493 -18.87 4.94 -12.00
C ILE A 493 -20.36 5.03 -11.72
N HIS A 494 -20.84 4.17 -10.82
CA HIS A 494 -22.24 4.12 -10.39
C HIS A 494 -22.33 4.00 -8.88
N ASP A 495 -23.46 4.43 -8.31
CA ASP A 495 -23.72 4.24 -6.89
C ASP A 495 -23.98 2.76 -6.59
N ARG A 496 -23.62 2.37 -5.38
CA ARG A 496 -23.85 1.03 -4.84
C ARG A 496 -24.23 1.14 -3.38
N VAL A 497 -25.19 0.32 -2.95
CA VAL A 497 -25.67 0.30 -1.57
C VAL A 497 -25.72 -1.13 -1.07
N VAL A 498 -24.94 -1.37 -0.02
CA VAL A 498 -24.90 -2.64 0.69
C VAL A 498 -25.34 -2.41 2.12
N GLU A 499 -26.19 -3.29 2.64
CA GLU A 499 -26.56 -3.31 4.05
C GLU A 499 -25.91 -4.49 4.74
N TYR A 500 -25.46 -4.29 5.98
CA TYR A 500 -25.01 -5.41 6.81
C TYR A 500 -25.54 -5.31 8.23
N SER A 501 -25.73 -6.47 8.86
CA SER A 501 -26.12 -6.58 10.27
C SER A 501 -24.90 -7.03 11.10
N PRO A 502 -24.40 -6.19 12.02
CA PRO A 502 -23.28 -6.55 12.89
C PRO A 502 -23.54 -7.75 13.81
N LEU A 503 -24.80 -8.07 14.10
CA LEU A 503 -25.15 -9.19 15.01
C LEU A 503 -25.25 -10.52 14.28
N THR A 504 -25.85 -10.52 13.08
CA THR A 504 -26.15 -11.75 12.34
C THR A 504 -25.10 -12.08 11.28
N ASN A 505 -24.16 -11.16 11.03
CA ASN A 505 -23.19 -11.21 9.94
C ASN A 505 -23.81 -11.24 8.54
N VAL A 506 -25.13 -11.06 8.42
CA VAL A 506 -25.82 -11.03 7.13
C VAL A 506 -25.46 -9.74 6.40
N VAL A 507 -25.05 -9.89 5.14
CA VAL A 507 -24.78 -8.79 4.20
C VAL A 507 -25.74 -8.93 3.03
N ARG A 508 -26.40 -7.82 2.66
CA ARG A 508 -27.39 -7.75 1.59
C ARG A 508 -27.00 -6.66 0.60
N ARG A 509 -26.96 -7.00 -0.67
CA ARG A 509 -26.86 -6.01 -1.76
C ARG A 509 -28.27 -5.50 -2.03
N ILE A 510 -28.47 -4.19 -1.91
CA ILE A 510 -29.78 -3.59 -2.17
C ILE A 510 -29.82 -3.02 -3.58
N THR A 511 -28.70 -2.44 -4.01
CA THR A 511 -28.50 -1.83 -5.33
C THR A 511 -27.05 -2.01 -5.75
#